data_AF-A0A945WL03-F1
#
_entry.id   AF-A0A945WL03-F1
#
_cell.length_a   1.000
_cell.length_b   1.000
_cell.length_c   1.000
_cell.angle_alpha   90.00
_cell.angle_beta   90.00
_cell.angle_gamma   90.00
#
_symmetry.space_group_name_H-M   'P 1'
#
loop_
_entity.id
_entity.type
_entity.pdbx_description
1 polymer ?
#
loop_
_entity_poly.entity_id
_entity_poly.type
_entity_poly.pdbx_seq_one_letter_code
_entity_poly.pdbx_strand_id
1 'polypeptide(L)' 'MKARKSARIVVLASGTGTLFEAILDSGVGADVVGLITDQSNARAISIAKGREIAVYTVLLSDFDSRESWESELLERV' A
#
# COMPACT_ATOMS: atom_id res chain seq x y z
N MET A 1 -8.27 -17.82 -25.76
CA MET A 1 -7.74 -16.56 -25.19
C MET A 1 -7.03 -16.91 -23.89
N LYS A 2 -5.74 -16.60 -23.75
CA LYS A 2 -5.02 -16.79 -22.47
C LYS A 2 -5.54 -15.72 -21.51
N ALA A 3 -6.17 -16.11 -20.40
CA ALA A 3 -6.58 -15.14 -19.39
C ALA A 3 -5.34 -14.34 -18.97
N ARG A 4 -5.31 -13.04 -19.25
CA ARG A 4 -4.23 -12.16 -18.80
C ARG A 4 -4.36 -12.12 -17.28
N LYS A 5 -3.34 -12.59 -16.54
CA LYS A 5 -3.33 -12.43 -15.08
C LYS A 5 -3.52 -10.94 -14.79
N SER A 6 -4.55 -10.62 -14.00
CA SER A 6 -4.77 -9.29 -13.43
C SER A 6 -3.46 -8.80 -12.83
N ALA A 7 -3.03 -7.57 -13.14
CA ALA A 7 -1.83 -7.01 -12.52
C ALA A 7 -2.07 -6.86 -11.01
N ARG A 8 -1.01 -6.94 -10.20
CA ARG A 8 -1.11 -6.73 -8.75
C ARG A 8 -0.56 -5.36 -8.40
N ILE A 9 -1.30 -4.58 -7.61
CA ILE A 9 -0.95 -3.22 -7.21
C ILE A 9 -0.74 -3.19 -5.69
N VAL A 10 0.42 -2.71 -5.27
CA VAL A 10 0.66 -2.24 -3.91
C VAL A 10 0.65 -0.73 -3.93
N VAL A 11 -0.06 -0.10 -2.99
CA VAL A 11 -0.14 1.37 -2.90
C VAL A 11 0.68 1.85 -1.72
N LEU A 12 1.51 2.87 -1.92
CA LEU A 12 2.23 3.55 -0.86
C LEU A 12 1.48 4.85 -0.52
N ALA A 13 1.05 5.04 0.73
CA ALA A 13 0.37 6.28 1.14
C ALA A 13 0.62 6.65 2.61
N SER A 14 1.03 7.89 2.83
CA SER A 14 1.36 8.45 4.15
C SER A 14 0.23 9.30 4.77
N GLY A 15 -0.83 9.60 4.00
CA GLY A 15 -1.81 10.63 4.34
C GLY A 15 -3.26 10.17 4.32
N THR A 16 -4.12 11.00 3.73
CA THR A 16 -5.59 10.78 3.72
C THR A 16 -6.00 9.52 2.97
N GLY A 17 -5.22 9.10 1.97
CA GLY A 17 -5.53 7.93 1.13
C GLY A 17 -6.53 8.21 0.00
N THR A 18 -6.77 9.47 -0.38
CA THR A 18 -7.79 9.81 -1.39
C THR A 18 -7.57 9.10 -2.74
N LEU A 19 -6.33 8.99 -3.20
CA LEU A 19 -6.00 8.25 -4.43
C LEU A 19 -6.20 6.74 -4.25
N PHE A 20 -5.80 6.20 -3.10
CA PHE A 20 -5.99 4.78 -2.78
C PHE A 20 -7.47 4.40 -2.81
N GLU A 21 -8.32 5.22 -2.18
CA GLU A 21 -9.80 5.07 -2.21
C GLU A 21 -10.33 5.12 -3.65
N ALA A 22 -9.89 6.09 -4.46
CA ALA A 22 -10.31 6.21 -5.85
C ALA A 22 -9.90 5.00 -6.70
N ILE A 23 -8.70 4.44 -6.52
CA ILE A 23 -8.24 3.24 -7.25
C ILE A 23 -9.09 2.02 -6.89
N LEU A 24 -9.43 1.85 -5.60
CA LEU A 24 -10.29 0.75 -5.14
C LEU A 24 -11.69 0.84 -5.77
N ASP A 25 -12.20 2.04 -5.98
CA ASP A 25 -13.53 2.28 -6.56
C ASP A 25 -13.54 2.27 -8.09
N SER A 26 -12.40 2.48 -8.76
CA SER A 26 -12.36 2.68 -10.21
C SER A 26 -12.47 1.41 -11.04
N GLY A 27 -12.33 0.23 -10.44
CA GLY A 27 -12.31 -1.04 -11.18
C GLY A 27 -11.18 -1.10 -12.20
N VAL A 28 -9.97 -0.66 -11.83
CA VAL A 28 -8.77 -0.48 -12.66
C VAL A 28 -8.29 -1.74 -13.45
N GLY A 29 -9.01 -2.86 -13.37
CA GLY A 29 -8.66 -4.11 -14.06
C GLY A 29 -7.39 -4.75 -13.51
N ALA A 30 -7.04 -4.42 -12.27
CA ALA A 30 -5.90 -4.91 -11.52
C ALA A 30 -6.31 -5.13 -10.06
N ASP A 31 -5.66 -6.08 -9.39
CA ASP A 31 -5.94 -6.44 -8.02
C ASP A 31 -5.08 -5.56 -7.10
N VAL A 32 -5.72 -4.71 -6.30
CA VAL A 32 -5.02 -4.00 -5.22
C VAL A 32 -4.79 -4.98 -4.08
N VAL A 33 -3.54 -5.35 -3.84
CA VAL A 33 -3.18 -6.43 -2.91
C VAL A 33 -2.61 -5.95 -1.59
N GLY A 34 -2.29 -4.66 -1.46
CA GLY A 34 -1.76 -4.13 -0.22
C GLY A 34 -1.62 -2.61 -0.20
N LEU A 35 -1.56 -2.09 1.02
CA LEU A 35 -1.16 -0.73 1.36
C LEU A 35 0.12 -0.79 2.18
N ILE A 36 1.13 0.00 1.80
CA ILE A 36 2.29 0.28 2.64
C ILE A 36 2.23 1.74 3.09
N THR A 37 2.54 1.99 4.35
CA THR A 37 2.59 3.34 4.91
C THR A 37 3.78 3.52 5.84
N ASP A 38 4.36 4.71 5.85
CA ASP A 38 5.38 5.16 6.80
C ASP A 38 4.78 6.00 7.94
N GLN A 39 3.44 6.10 8.02
CA GLN A 39 2.71 6.87 9.02
C GLN A 39 1.67 6.01 9.75
N SER A 40 1.85 5.78 11.05
CA SER A 40 0.96 4.92 11.86
C SER A 40 -0.44 5.49 12.05
N ASN A 41 -0.63 6.79 11.81
CA ASN A 41 -1.90 7.51 11.94
C ASN A 41 -2.55 7.87 10.58
N ALA A 42 -2.02 7.36 9.46
CA ALA A 42 -2.58 7.65 8.14
C ALA A 42 -4.03 7.16 8.04
N ARG A 43 -4.95 8.03 7.59
CA ARG A 43 -6.35 7.64 7.29
C ARG A 43 -6.41 6.50 6.25
N ALA A 44 -5.41 6.40 5.36
CA ALA A 44 -5.27 5.30 4.41
C ALA A 44 -5.37 3.91 5.08
N ILE A 45 -4.86 3.75 6.32
CA ILE A 45 -4.95 2.50 7.09
C ILE A 45 -6.41 2.14 7.34
N SER A 46 -7.23 3.11 7.76
CA SER A 46 -8.67 2.89 8.01
C SER A 46 -9.43 2.52 6.74
N ILE A 47 -9.07 3.14 5.60
CA ILE A 47 -9.63 2.79 4.29
C ILE A 47 -9.29 1.34 3.93
N ALA A 48 -8.02 0.95 4.08
CA ALA A 48 -7.55 -0.40 3.76
C ALA A 48 -8.24 -1.45 4.63
N LYS A 49 -8.32 -1.22 5.95
CA LYS A 49 -9.03 -2.10 6.89
C LYS A 49 -10.51 -2.24 6.55
N GLY A 50 -11.18 -1.14 6.20
CA GLY A 50 -12.59 -1.16 5.79
C GLY A 50 -12.86 -1.88 4.48
N ARG A 51 -11.81 -2.14 3.69
CA ARG A 51 -11.86 -2.85 2.39
C ARG A 51 -11.13 -4.20 2.44
N GLU A 52 -10.74 -4.66 3.63
CA GLU A 52 -10.03 -5.92 3.87
C GLU A 52 -8.71 -6.05 3.08
N ILE A 53 -8.04 -4.92 2.82
CA ILE A 53 -6.74 -4.86 2.16
C ILE A 53 -5.62 -4.99 3.20
N ALA A 54 -4.61 -5.81 2.90
CA ALA A 54 -3.43 -5.97 3.75
C ALA A 54 -2.70 -4.63 3.95
N VAL A 55 -2.29 -4.35 5.20
CA VAL A 55 -1.56 -3.12 5.56
C VAL A 55 -0.22 -3.48 6.16
N TYR A 56 0.85 -2.86 5.65
CA TYR A 56 2.17 -2.89 6.24
C TYR A 56 2.58 -1.47 6.64
N THR A 57 2.99 -1.31 7.89
CA THR A 57 3.53 -0.04 8.38
C THR A 57 5.04 -0.19 8.52
N VAL A 58 5.80 0.60 7.77
CA VAL A 58 7.27 0.60 7.77
C VAL A 58 7.70 2.00 8.17
N LEU A 59 7.82 2.24 9.48
CA LEU A 59 8.14 3.58 9.99
C LEU A 59 9.61 3.89 9.76
N LEU A 60 9.90 5.10 9.28
CA LEU A 60 11.29 5.54 9.13
C LEU A 60 12.03 5.57 10.48
N SER A 61 11.31 5.80 11.58
CA SER A 61 11.87 5.82 12.95
C SER A 61 12.37 4.46 13.44
N ASP A 62 12.00 3.37 12.78
CA ASP A 62 12.40 2.01 13.19
C ASP A 62 13.78 1.63 12.61
N PHE A 63 14.42 2.55 11.86
CA PHE A 63 15.66 2.29 11.14
C PHE A 63 16.71 3.37 11.41
N ASP A 64 17.98 2.95 11.50
CA ASP A 64 19.12 3.83 11.74
C ASP A 64 19.52 4.66 10.50
N SER A 65 19.03 4.29 9.31
CA SER A 65 19.34 4.97 8.07
C SER A 65 18.18 4.90 7.06
N ARG A 66 18.21 5.82 6.09
CA ARG A 66 17.27 5.84 4.98
C ARG A 66 17.42 4.59 4.12
N GLU A 67 18.64 4.15 3.90
CA GLU A 67 19.01 2.99 3.08
C GLU A 67 18.49 1.68 3.71
N SER A 68 18.58 1.54 5.03
CA SER A 68 18.02 0.37 5.74
C SER A 68 16.49 0.35 5.68
N TRP A 69 15.84 1.52 5.78
CA TRP A 69 14.39 1.63 5.62
C TRP A 69 13.95 1.31 4.17
N GLU A 70 14.69 1.79 3.17
CA GLU A 70 14.42 1.48 1.76
C GLU A 70 14.58 -0.02 1.46
N SER A 71 15.58 -0.66 2.07
CA SER A 71 15.78 -2.11 1.94
C SER A 71 14.60 -2.90 2.51
N GLU A 72 14.10 -2.54 3.70
CA GLU A 72 12.89 -3.17 4.26
C GLU A 72 11.66 -2.89 3.38
N LEU A 73 11.50 -1.65 2.90
CA LEU A 73 10.36 -1.28 2.05
C LEU A 73 10.32 -2.13 0.77
N LEU A 74 11.47 -2.39 0.15
CA LEU A 74 11.58 -3.18 -1.07
C LEU A 74 11.16 -4.65 -0.88
N GLU A 75 11.41 -5.24 0.28
CA GLU A 75 10.97 -6.62 0.59
C GLU A 75 9.44 -6.76 0.72
N ARG A 76 8.71 -5.64 0.77
CA ARG A 76 7.24 -5.61 0.95
C ARG A 76 6.45 -5.34 -0.33
N VAL A 77 7.11 -5.07 -1.47
CA VAL A 77 6.51 -4.75 -2.77
C VAL A 77 6.51 -5.98 -3.69
#